data_AF-A0A2V8SUY4-F1
#
_entry.id   AF-A0A2V8SUY4-F1
#
_cell.length_a   1.000
_cell.length_b   1.000
_cell.length_c   1.000
_cell.angle_alpha   90.00
_cell.angle_beta   90.00
_cell.angle_gamma   90.00
#
_symmetry.space_group_name_H-M   'P 1'
#
loop_
_entity.id
_entity.type
_entity.pdbx_description
1 polymer ?
#
loop_
_entity_poly.entity_id
_entity_poly.type
_entity_poly.pdbx_seq_one_letter_code
_entity_poly.pdbx_strand_id
1 'polypeptide(L)'
;MTSSRRRPLRRLAGLLFIVILAGGAFALWVRRTVTVPVEHDSDQIVTIDQGAGTQSIVDRLSEAGIVSHPLSLKIYLRITGKGGNLKAGDYKFPS
;
A
#
# COMPACT_ATOMS: atom_id res chain seq x y z
N MET A 1 -6.04 -1.63 50.97
CA MET A 1 -4.81 -1.47 50.17
C MET A 1 -4.87 -2.41 48.98
N THR A 2 -4.99 -1.86 47.77
CA THR A 2 -5.42 -2.55 46.54
C THR A 2 -4.26 -3.28 45.86
N SER A 3 -4.08 -4.57 46.13
CA SER A 3 -3.18 -5.42 45.35
C SER A 3 -3.95 -6.19 44.27
N SER A 4 -3.31 -6.37 43.11
CA SER A 4 -3.78 -7.13 41.92
C SER A 4 -4.36 -6.33 40.74
N ARG A 5 -3.70 -5.22 40.36
CA ARG A 5 -3.86 -4.58 39.03
C ARG A 5 -2.93 -5.13 37.92
N ARG A 6 -2.10 -6.15 38.20
CA ARG A 6 -1.03 -6.61 37.29
C ARG A 6 -1.50 -7.57 36.16
N ARG A 7 -2.63 -8.25 36.34
CA ARG A 7 -3.18 -9.22 35.35
C ARG A 7 -3.75 -8.60 34.06
N PRO A 8 -4.54 -7.50 34.08
CA PRO A 8 -5.01 -6.88 32.84
C PRO A 8 -3.86 -6.24 32.04
N LEU A 9 -2.79 -5.80 32.71
CA LEU A 9 -1.63 -5.18 32.07
C LEU A 9 -0.83 -6.18 31.23
N ARG A 10 -0.65 -7.42 31.69
CA ARG A 10 -0.02 -8.49 30.87
C ARG A 10 -0.87 -8.89 29.67
N ARG A 11 -2.20 -8.92 29.82
CA ARG A 11 -3.12 -9.20 28.69
C ARG A 11 -3.12 -8.06 27.68
N LEU A 12 -3.13 -6.81 28.15
CA LEU A 12 -3.05 -5.61 27.31
C LEU A 12 -1.70 -5.54 26.58
N ALA A 13 -0.59 -5.84 27.27
CA ALA A 13 0.73 -5.91 26.65
C ALA A 13 0.81 -7.03 25.60
N GLY A 14 0.23 -8.21 25.88
CA GLY A 14 0.13 -9.29 24.90
C GLY A 14 -0.71 -8.92 23.68
N LEU A 15 -1.84 -8.24 23.89
CA LEU A 15 -2.70 -7.76 22.80
C LEU A 15 -1.97 -6.71 21.95
N LEU A 16 -1.31 -5.73 22.59
CA LEU A 16 -0.49 -4.73 21.89
C LEU A 16 0.64 -5.37 21.09
N PHE A 17 1.30 -6.38 21.65
CA PHE A 17 2.35 -7.12 20.95
C PHE A 17 1.82 -7.82 19.70
N ILE A 18 0.65 -8.47 19.77
CA ILE A 18 0.00 -9.10 18.62
C ILE A 18 -0.37 -8.05 17.56
N VAL A 19 -0.92 -6.90 17.97
CA VAL A 19 -1.27 -5.81 17.04
C VAL A 19 -0.03 -5.26 16.34
N ILE A 20 1.08 -5.08 17.06
CA ILE A 20 2.36 -4.64 16.47
C ILE A 20 2.90 -5.67 15.48
N LEU A 21 2.88 -6.96 15.83
CA LEU A 21 3.32 -8.03 14.94
C LEU A 21 2.45 -8.12 13.67
N ALA A 22 1.12 -8.04 13.83
CA ALA A 22 0.20 -8.03 12.70
C ALA A 22 0.42 -6.81 11.80
N GLY A 23 0.61 -5.62 12.39
CA GLY A 23 0.94 -4.40 11.65
C GLY A 23 2.27 -4.49 10.91
N GLY A 24 3.30 -5.05 11.54
CA GLY A 24 4.60 -5.28 10.92
C GLY A 24 4.54 -6.28 9.76
N ALA A 25 3.86 -7.40 9.94
CA ALA A 25 3.63 -8.39 8.89
C ALA A 25 2.84 -7.80 7.71
N PHE A 26 1.80 -7.01 8.00
CA PHE A 26 1.02 -6.32 6.99
C PHE A 26 1.85 -5.29 6.20
N ALA A 27 2.67 -4.50 6.89
CA ALA A 27 3.57 -3.54 6.23
C ALA A 27 4.59 -4.23 5.32
N LEU A 28 5.17 -5.36 5.76
CA LEU A 28 6.08 -6.15 4.94
C LEU A 28 5.37 -6.75 3.71
N TRP A 29 4.14 -7.23 3.88
CA TRP A 29 3.34 -7.76 2.79
C TRP A 29 3.03 -6.68 1.74
N VAL A 30 2.51 -5.51 2.15
CA VAL A 30 2.25 -4.38 1.25
C VAL A 30 3.51 -3.96 0.51
N ARG A 31 4.64 -3.87 1.22
CA ARG A 31 5.91 -3.47 0.62
C ARG A 31 6.35 -4.45 -0.46
N ARG A 32 6.27 -5.77 -0.20
CA ARG A 32 6.61 -6.80 -1.19
C ARG A 32 5.69 -6.73 -2.41
N THR A 33 4.38 -6.65 -2.22
CA THR A 33 3.41 -6.66 -3.32
C THR A 33 3.56 -5.46 -4.25
N VAL A 34 3.98 -4.30 -3.73
CA VAL A 34 4.21 -3.08 -4.54
C VAL A 34 5.57 -3.09 -5.24
N THR A 35 6.56 -3.85 -4.75
CA THR A 35 7.92 -3.88 -5.32
C THR A 35 8.17 -5.05 -6.26
N VAL A 36 7.35 -6.10 -6.22
CA VAL A 36 7.50 -7.25 -7.11
C VAL A 36 7.05 -6.81 -8.52
N PRO A 37 7.94 -6.91 -9.53
CA PRO A 37 7.58 -6.61 -10.91
C PRO A 37 6.45 -7.53 -11.35
N VAL A 38 5.50 -6.97 -12.10
CA VAL A 38 4.45 -7.73 -12.77
C VAL A 38 4.85 -7.83 -14.23
N GLU A 39 4.98 -9.04 -14.77
CA GLU A 39 5.09 -9.19 -16.22
C GLU A 39 3.79 -8.70 -16.85
N HIS A 40 3.90 -7.66 -17.67
CA HIS A 40 2.81 -7.10 -18.43
C HIS A 40 3.24 -6.95 -19.87
N ASP A 41 2.44 -7.49 -20.78
CA ASP A 41 2.74 -7.59 -22.22
C ASP A 41 2.49 -6.27 -22.99
N SER A 42 2.33 -5.17 -22.26
CA SER A 42 1.90 -3.90 -22.84
C SER A 42 3.08 -2.94 -22.96
N ASP A 43 3.55 -2.77 -24.20
CA ASP A 43 4.40 -1.66 -24.61
C ASP A 43 3.62 -0.32 -24.65
N GLN A 44 2.50 -0.27 -23.90
CA GLN A 44 1.45 0.72 -23.97
C GLN A 44 1.82 1.94 -23.14
N ILE A 45 1.61 3.11 -23.75
CA ILE A 45 1.72 4.38 -23.05
C ILE A 45 0.47 4.57 -22.19
N VAL A 46 0.67 4.79 -20.89
CA VAL A 46 -0.39 5.16 -19.96
C VAL A 46 -0.33 6.65 -19.72
N THR A 47 -1.39 7.34 -20.15
CA THR A 47 -1.58 8.76 -19.90
C THR A 47 -2.25 8.98 -18.55
N ILE A 48 -1.62 9.80 -17.71
CA ILE A 48 -2.19 10.31 -16.48
C ILE A 48 -2.66 11.75 -16.73
N ASP A 49 -3.98 11.94 -16.68
CA ASP A 49 -4.62 13.24 -16.91
C ASP A 49 -4.25 14.26 -15.83
N GLN A 50 -4.18 15.54 -16.21
CA GLN A 50 -3.92 16.61 -15.27
C GLN A 50 -5.05 16.71 -14.23
N GLY A 51 -4.68 16.77 -12.95
CA GLY A 51 -5.64 16.79 -11.85
C GLY A 51 -6.27 15.44 -11.54
N ALA A 52 -5.85 14.35 -12.19
CA ALA A 52 -6.28 13.00 -11.83
C ALA A 52 -5.96 12.70 -10.36
N GLY A 53 -6.97 12.27 -9.62
CA GLY A 53 -6.80 11.84 -8.23
C GLY A 53 -6.04 10.52 -8.13
N THR A 54 -5.39 10.28 -6.98
CA THR A 54 -4.65 9.04 -6.72
C THR A 54 -5.46 7.78 -7.02
N GLN A 55 -6.76 7.80 -6.72
CA GLN A 55 -7.68 6.68 -6.99
C GLN A 55 -7.73 6.36 -8.49
N SER A 56 -8.03 7.35 -9.33
CA SER A 56 -8.15 7.20 -10.78
C SER A 56 -6.84 6.74 -11.42
N ILE A 57 -5.70 7.23 -10.92
CA ILE A 57 -4.38 6.81 -11.41
C ILE A 57 -4.16 5.33 -11.13
N VAL A 58 -4.42 4.88 -9.90
CA VAL A 58 -4.23 3.47 -9.54
C VAL A 58 -5.17 2.56 -10.31
N ASP A 59 -6.42 2.97 -10.51
CA ASP A 59 -7.40 2.19 -11.26
C ASP A 59 -6.96 2.04 -12.73
N ARG A 60 -6.51 3.13 -13.36
CA ARG A 60 -5.96 3.11 -14.73
C ARG A 60 -4.73 2.20 -14.86
N LEU A 61 -3.82 2.23 -13.88
CA LEU A 61 -2.64 1.35 -13.85
C LEU A 61 -3.01 -0.12 -13.65
N SER A 62 -4.09 -0.39 -12.92
CA SER A 62 -4.61 -1.76 -12.73
C SER A 62 -5.28 -2.28 -14.00
N GLU A 63 -6.06 -1.45 -14.68
CA GLU A 63 -6.70 -1.77 -15.96
C GLU A 63 -5.67 -2.07 -17.05
N ALA A 64 -4.55 -1.33 -17.05
CA ALA A 64 -3.43 -1.56 -17.95
C ALA A 64 -2.56 -2.79 -17.59
N GLY A 65 -2.89 -3.51 -16.50
CA GLY A 65 -2.15 -4.69 -16.05
C GLY A 65 -0.81 -4.40 -15.36
N ILE A 66 -0.43 -3.12 -15.24
CA ILE A 66 0.84 -2.70 -14.61
C ILE A 66 0.82 -2.97 -13.10
N VAL A 67 -0.35 -2.82 -12.48
CA VAL A 67 -0.54 -3.04 -11.05
C VAL A 67 -1.49 -4.21 -10.82
N SER A 68 -0.96 -5.31 -10.28
CA SER A 68 -1.75 -6.50 -9.96
C SER A 68 -2.69 -6.30 -8.76
N HIS A 69 -2.29 -5.49 -7.78
CA HIS A 69 -3.02 -5.30 -6.53
C HIS A 69 -3.26 -3.80 -6.25
N PRO A 70 -4.31 -3.18 -6.81
CA PRO A 70 -4.57 -1.74 -6.68
C PRO A 70 -4.76 -1.29 -5.22
N LEU A 71 -5.36 -2.14 -4.37
CA LEU A 71 -5.53 -1.82 -2.95
C LEU A 71 -4.19 -1.69 -2.22
N SER A 72 -3.23 -2.57 -2.50
CA SER A 72 -1.89 -2.52 -1.90
C SER A 72 -1.17 -1.23 -2.30
N LEU A 73 -1.26 -0.82 -3.57
CA LEU A 73 -0.68 0.44 -4.04
C LEU A 73 -1.35 1.65 -3.39
N LYS A 74 -2.68 1.68 -3.27
CA LYS A 74 -3.41 2.76 -2.57
C LYS A 74 -2.97 2.90 -1.12
N ILE A 75 -2.88 1.78 -0.40
CA ILE A 75 -2.44 1.76 1.00
C ILE A 75 -1.02 2.28 1.10
N TYR A 76 -0.11 1.81 0.24
CA TYR A 76 1.27 2.28 0.18
C TYR A 76 1.35 3.80 -0.06
N LEU A 77 0.63 4.32 -1.06
CA LEU A 77 0.61 5.74 -1.40
C LEU A 77 0.04 6.61 -0.27
N ARG A 78 -0.95 6.08 0.46
CA ARG A 78 -1.57 6.77 1.61
C ARG A 78 -0.64 6.80 2.83
N ILE A 79 -0.01 5.68 3.17
CA ILE A 79 0.91 5.58 4.32
C ILE A 79 2.19 6.40 4.06
N THR A 80 2.70 6.38 2.83
CA THR A 80 3.93 7.11 2.47
C THR A 80 3.68 8.58 2.13
N GLY A 81 2.42 9.01 2.01
CA GLY A 81 2.08 10.36 1.56
C GLY A 81 2.44 10.66 0.10
N LYS A 82 2.87 9.64 -0.68
CA LYS A 82 3.31 9.82 -2.07
C LYS A 82 2.16 9.99 -3.06
N GLY A 83 0.92 9.68 -2.67
CA GLY A 83 -0.24 9.79 -3.56
C GLY A 83 -0.47 11.19 -4.15
N GLY A 84 -0.14 12.27 -3.42
CA GLY A 84 -0.25 13.65 -3.90
C GLY A 84 0.91 14.12 -4.77
N ASN A 85 1.98 13.32 -4.87
CA ASN A 85 3.16 13.64 -5.68
C ASN A 85 3.13 12.98 -7.06
N LEU A 86 2.08 12.22 -7.37
CA LEU A 86 1.87 11.64 -8.68
C LEU A 86 1.73 12.77 -9.71
N LYS A 87 2.46 12.65 -10.81
CA LYS A 87 2.52 13.67 -11.85
C LYS A 87 1.66 13.23 -13.04
N ALA A 88 1.07 14.22 -13.70
CA ALA A 88 0.42 14.04 -14.97
C ALA A 88 1.46 13.88 -16.07
N GLY A 89 1.08 13.18 -17.14
CA GLY A 89 1.93 12.91 -18.28
C GLY A 89 1.79 11.49 -18.82
N ASP A 90 2.61 11.20 -19.81
CA ASP A 90 2.63 9.92 -20.51
C ASP A 90 3.78 9.07 -19.99
N TYR A 91 3.46 7.84 -19.57
CA TYR A 91 4.41 6.92 -18.97
C TYR A 91 4.43 5.59 -19.73
N LYS A 92 5.64 5.11 -20.00
CA LYS A 92 5.88 3.74 -20.44
C LYS A 92 6.50 2.96 -19.28
N PHE A 93 5.91 1.81 -18.95
CA PHE A 93 6.37 0.97 -17.85
C PHE A 93 7.15 -0.21 -18.43
N PRO A 94 8.42 -0.42 -18.02
CA PRO A 94 9.18 -1.58 -18.46
C PRO A 94 8.65 -2.84 -17.76
N SER A 95 8.53 -3.94 -18.50
CA SER A 95 8.29 -5.30 -18.00
C SER A 95 9.58 -5.92 -17.48
#